data_AF-A0A2Z2MIJ7-F1
#
_entry.id   AF-A0A2Z2MIJ7-F1
#
_cell.length_a   1.000
_cell.length_b   1.000
_cell.length_c   1.000
_cell.angle_alpha   90.00
_cell.angle_beta   90.00
_cell.angle_gamma   90.00
#
_symmetry.space_group_name_H-M   'P 1'
#
loop_
_entity.id
_entity.type
_entity.pdbx_description
1 polymer ?
#
loop_
_entity_poly.entity_id
_entity_poly.type
_entity_poly.pdbx_seq_one_letter_code
_entity_poly.pdbx_strand_id
1 'polypeptide(L)'
;MTVRVAYPDGFLVVEGSRVYLFRKRLYSAPLEEILRAAHGDDSLLHPALKEVSRDVAALVERGLLQPSFEYFGGVLRQKANA
;
A
#
# COMPACT_ATOMS: atom_id res chain seq x y z
N MET A 1 -10.15 1.99 8.70
CA MET A 1 -10.54 0.87 7.82
C MET A 1 -9.39 -0.12 7.76
N THR A 2 -9.70 -1.42 7.77
CA THR A 2 -8.71 -2.49 7.64
C THR A 2 -9.05 -3.34 6.43
N VAL A 3 -8.16 -3.42 5.46
CA VAL A 3 -8.30 -4.29 4.27
C VAL A 3 -7.38 -5.48 4.44
N ARG A 4 -7.89 -6.69 4.16
CA ARG A 4 -7.11 -7.94 4.22
C ARG A 4 -7.18 -8.64 2.89
N VAL A 5 -6.02 -9.02 2.36
CA VAL A 5 -5.87 -9.77 1.12
C VAL A 5 -5.12 -11.06 1.43
N ALA A 6 -5.71 -12.20 1.07
CA ALA A 6 -5.05 -13.49 1.21
C ALA A 6 -4.32 -13.83 -0.09
N TYR A 7 -3.09 -14.33 0.05
CA TYR A 7 -2.30 -14.93 -1.02
C TYR A 7 -2.07 -16.41 -0.70
N PRO A 8 -1.73 -17.25 -1.68
CA PRO A 8 -1.45 -18.67 -1.44
C PRO A 8 -0.38 -18.93 -0.36
N ASP A 9 0.57 -18.02 -0.19
CA ASP A 9 1.73 -18.18 0.70
C ASP A 9 1.84 -17.09 1.79
N GLY A 10 0.78 -16.30 1.98
CA GLY A 10 0.80 -15.21 2.94
C GLY A 10 -0.49 -14.41 2.96
N PHE A 11 -0.48 -13.30 3.70
CA PHE A 11 -1.57 -12.35 3.68
C PHE A 11 -1.05 -10.94 3.86
N LEU A 12 -1.78 -9.99 3.28
CA LEU A 12 -1.52 -8.57 3.37
C LEU A 12 -2.64 -7.92 4.18
N VAL A 13 -2.26 -7.04 5.09
CA VAL A 13 -3.17 -6.21 5.86
C VAL A 13 -2.81 -4.76 5.61
N VAL A 14 -3.78 -3.96 5.19
CA VAL A 14 -3.66 -2.50 5.21
C VAL A 14 -4.48 -2.00 6.38
N GLU A 15 -3.81 -1.32 7.32
CA GLU A 15 -4.44 -0.75 8.49
C GLU A 15 -4.01 0.71 8.63
N GLY A 16 -4.98 1.62 8.46
CA GLY A 16 -4.72 3.06 8.45
C GLY A 16 -3.73 3.43 7.34
N SER A 17 -2.55 3.90 7.73
CA SER A 17 -1.47 4.32 6.82
C SER A 17 -0.32 3.31 6.71
N ARG A 18 -0.49 2.08 7.21
CA ARG A 18 0.54 1.04 7.14
C ARG A 18 0.05 -0.20 6.39
N VAL A 19 0.99 -0.81 5.68
CA VAL A 19 0.82 -2.10 5.01
C VAL A 19 1.69 -3.12 5.75
N TYR A 20 1.11 -4.26 6.05
CA TYR A 20 1.76 -5.43 6.62
C TYR A 20 1.64 -6.57 5.63
N LEU A 21 2.75 -7.25 5.35
CA LEU A 21 2.78 -8.47 4.56
C LEU A 21 3.40 -9.56 5.41
N PHE A 22 2.64 -10.64 5.65
CA PHE A 22 3.16 -11.83 6.30
C PHE A 22 3.38 -12.93 5.27
N ARG A 23 4.64 -13.28 5.03
CA ARG A 23 5.07 -14.36 4.11
C ARG A 23 6.30 -15.04 4.67
N LYS A 24 6.10 -16.00 5.60
CA LYS A 24 7.13 -16.62 6.47
C LYS A 24 7.88 -15.65 7.41
N ARG A 25 7.94 -14.37 7.06
CA ARG A 25 8.44 -13.23 7.83
C ARG A 25 7.42 -12.10 7.77
N LEU A 26 7.44 -11.23 8.76
CA LEU A 26 6.64 -10.01 8.76
C LEU A 26 7.42 -8.88 8.09
N TYR A 27 6.84 -8.32 7.04
CA TYR A 27 7.29 -7.10 6.39
C TYR A 27 6.27 -6.00 6.63
N SER A 28 6.73 -4.76 6.78
CA SER A 28 5.82 -3.61 6.87
C SER A 28 6.44 -2.36 6.27
N ALA A 29 5.59 -1.49 5.74
CA ALA A 29 5.98 -0.18 5.26
C ALA A 29 4.78 0.79 5.33
N PRO A 30 5.04 2.11 5.28
CA PRO A 30 3.99 3.09 5.05
C PRO A 30 3.25 2.82 3.74
N LEU A 31 1.92 2.96 3.74
CA LEU A 31 1.08 2.84 2.54
C LEU A 31 1.53 3.82 1.45
N GLU A 32 1.96 5.02 1.85
CA GLU A 32 2.55 6.01 0.93
C GLU A 32 3.71 5.42 0.14
N GLU A 33 4.66 4.81 0.83
CA GLU A 33 5.88 4.30 0.20
C GLU A 33 5.54 3.17 -0.77
N ILE A 34 4.57 2.32 -0.39
CA ILE A 34 4.05 1.24 -1.24
C ILE A 34 3.45 1.80 -2.53
N LEU A 35 2.66 2.87 -2.45
CA LEU A 35 2.05 3.50 -3.62
C LEU A 35 3.11 4.17 -4.52
N ARG A 36 4.10 4.87 -3.93
CA ARG A 36 5.25 5.39 -4.69
C ARG A 36 5.96 4.27 -5.47
N ALA A 37 6.23 3.13 -4.81
CA ALA A 37 6.84 1.97 -5.44
C ALA A 37 5.99 1.39 -6.59
N ALA A 38 4.66 1.41 -6.45
CA ALA A 38 3.77 0.92 -7.49
C ALA A 38 3.85 1.76 -8.78
N HIS A 39 4.10 3.08 -8.65
CA HIS A 39 4.22 4.02 -9.76
C HIS A 39 5.63 4.14 -10.35
N GLY A 40 6.59 3.34 -9.87
CA GLY A 40 7.95 3.33 -10.39
C GLY A 40 8.85 4.43 -9.83
N ASP A 41 8.44 5.11 -8.76
CA ASP A 41 9.32 6.00 -8.01
C ASP A 41 10.41 5.19 -7.31
N ASP A 42 11.60 5.79 -7.19
CA ASP A 42 12.74 5.18 -6.50
C ASP A 42 12.44 5.06 -5.00
N SER A 43 12.01 3.86 -4.60
CA SER A 43 11.58 3.53 -3.23
C SER A 43 12.55 2.54 -2.60
N LEU A 44 12.89 2.78 -1.33
CA LEU A 44 13.74 1.91 -0.51
C LEU A 44 12.98 0.70 0.06
N LEU A 45 11.92 0.30 -0.64
CA LEU A 45 11.05 -0.77 -0.24
C LEU A 45 11.71 -2.14 -0.39
N HIS A 46 11.52 -2.97 0.64
CA HIS A 46 11.95 -4.36 0.60
C HIS A 46 11.31 -5.10 -0.60
N PRO A 47 12.04 -5.98 -1.33
CA PRO A 47 11.52 -6.66 -2.52
C PRO A 47 10.15 -7.33 -2.34
N ALA A 48 9.96 -8.03 -1.21
CA ALA A 48 8.68 -8.68 -0.88
C ALA A 48 7.48 -7.70 -0.88
N LEU A 49 7.68 -6.45 -0.47
CA LEU A 49 6.65 -5.42 -0.48
C LEU A 49 6.50 -4.75 -1.86
N LYS A 50 7.56 -4.70 -2.67
CA LYS A 50 7.50 -4.26 -4.07
C LYS A 50 6.67 -5.22 -4.93
N GLU A 51 6.73 -6.53 -4.66
CA GLU A 51 5.93 -7.54 -5.37
C GLU A 51 4.42 -7.29 -5.26
N VAL A 52 3.95 -6.81 -4.11
CA VAL A 52 2.52 -6.57 -3.82
C VAL A 52 2.10 -5.12 -4.00
N SER A 53 3.01 -4.22 -4.38
CA SER A 53 2.73 -2.77 -4.42
C SER A 53 1.65 -2.43 -5.45
N ARG A 54 1.67 -3.07 -6.61
CA ARG A 54 0.67 -2.89 -7.67
C ARG A 54 -0.71 -3.39 -7.26
N ASP A 55 -0.78 -4.48 -6.50
CA ASP A 55 -2.05 -4.99 -5.99
C ASP A 55 -2.65 -4.01 -4.98
N VAL A 56 -1.83 -3.42 -4.10
CA VAL A 56 -2.28 -2.38 -3.17
C VAL A 56 -2.77 -1.15 -3.92
N ALA A 57 -2.06 -0.69 -4.96
CA ALA A 57 -2.51 0.43 -5.80
C ALA A 57 -3.86 0.13 -6.47
N ALA A 58 -4.03 -1.07 -7.02
CA ALA A 58 -5.29 -1.49 -7.63
C ALA A 58 -6.47 -1.50 -6.63
N LEU A 59 -6.24 -1.81 -5.35
CA LEU A 59 -7.27 -1.71 -4.31
C LEU A 59 -7.70 -0.26 -4.08
N VAL A 60 -6.76 0.68 -4.13
CA VAL A 60 -7.05 2.13 -4.01
C VAL A 60 -7.86 2.60 -5.21
N GLU A 61 -7.41 2.29 -6.43
CA GLU A 61 -8.05 2.69 -7.68
C GLU A 61 -9.49 2.15 -7.80
N ARG A 62 -9.74 0.95 -7.27
CA ARG A 62 -11.08 0.32 -7.23
C ARG A 62 -11.94 0.81 -6.07
N GLY A 63 -11.44 1.70 -5.22
CA GLY A 63 -12.15 2.22 -4.06
C GLY A 63 -12.34 1.21 -2.92
N LEU A 64 -11.66 0.07 -2.97
CA LEU A 64 -11.68 -0.97 -1.92
C LEU A 64 -10.78 -0.60 -0.74
N LEU A 65 -9.84 0.31 -0.96
CA LEU A 65 -8.99 0.92 0.04
C LEU A 65 -9.08 2.44 -0.11
N GLN A 66 -9.52 3.13 0.94
CA GLN A 66 -9.60 4.60 0.99
C GLN A 66 -8.49 5.12 1.91
N PRO A 67 -7.34 5.53 1.34
CA PRO A 67 -6.30 6.20 2.12
C PRO A 67 -6.78 7.55 2.64
N SER A 68 -6.21 8.00 3.76
CA SER A 68 -6.44 9.34 4.33
C SER A 68 -5.72 10.46 3.55
N PHE A 69 -5.11 10.12 2.43
CA PHE A 69 -4.33 11.00 1.57
C PHE A 69 -4.64 10.68 0.10
N GLU A 70 -4.45 11.66 -0.78
CA GLU A 70 -4.55 11.49 -2.23
C GLU A 70 -3.16 11.49 -2.84
N TYR A 71 -2.93 10.56 -3.76
CA TYR A 71 -1.70 10.49 -4.55
C TYR A 71 -2.01 10.98 -5.97
N PHE A 72 -1.44 12.12 -6.36
CA PHE A 72 -1.58 12.70 -7.70
C PHE A 72 -0.20 12.90 -8.31
N GLY A 73 0.17 12.05 -9.29
CA GLY A 73 1.36 12.24 -10.12
C GLY A 73 2.65 12.48 -9.34
N GLY A 74 2.94 11.66 -8.30
CA GLY A 74 4.13 11.80 -7.46
C GLY A 74 3.99 12.77 -6.28
N VAL A 75 2.87 13.50 -6.19
CA VAL A 75 2.60 14.45 -5.11
C VAL A 75 1.50 13.93 -4.20
N LEU A 76 1.79 13.92 -2.90
CA LEU A 76 0.83 13.58 -1.87
C LEU A 76 0.13 14.84 -1.37
N ARG A 77 -1.18 14.74 -1.24
CA ARG A 77 -1.99 15.75 -0.56
C ARG A 77 -2.80 15.06 0.53
N GLN A 78 -2.78 15.63 1.74
CA GLN A 78 -3.78 15.26 2.74
C GLN A 78 -5.16 15.59 2.15
N LYS A 79 -6.12 14.68 2.31
CA LYS A 79 -7.51 15.03 2.05
C LYS A 79 -7.88 16.15 3.03
N ALA A 80 -8.28 17.30 2.50
CA ALA A 80 -8.86 18.34 3.32
C ALA A 80 -10.12 17.75 3.99
N ASN A 81 -10.19 17.84 5.32
CA ASN A 81 -11.42 17.50 6.04
C ASN A 81 -12.50 18.49 5.57
N ALA A 82 -13.48 17.99 4.83
CA ALA A 82 -14.72 18.70 4.54
C ALA A 82 -15.67 18.60 5.75
#